data_AF-A0A953Z310-F1
#
_entry.id   AF-A0A953Z310-F1
#
_cell.length_a   1.000
_cell.length_b   1.000
_cell.length_c   1.000
_cell.angle_alpha   90.00
_cell.angle_beta   90.00
_cell.angle_gamma   90.00
#
_symmetry.space_group_name_H-M   'P 1'
#
loop_
_entity.id
_entity.type
_entity.pdbx_description
1 polymer ?
#
loop_
_entity_poly.entity_id
_entity_poly.type
_entity_poly.pdbx_seq_one_letter_code
_entity_poly.pdbx_strand_id
1 'polypeptide(L)'
;FLRRQREAEGQAYNAGWVFDYPDAQNILVLLYGKNAVPSGVNSARYKSAEFDKLYDEMNQLDQTDPEQAERKKEVILEMHKVLEHDCPWALIYFGKTYLLTHDWFAPPMPNDFAYNLIKYHASDSNVRAAQAEEWREVKPIPMIILGILMLLFGGLFVAKVLMQP
;
A
#
# COMPACT_ATOMS: atom_id res chain seq x y z
N PHE A 1 -18.20 1.56 10.07
CA PHE A 1 -17.53 2.60 9.27
C PHE A 1 -18.12 2.68 7.86
N LEU A 2 -17.85 1.72 6.95
CA LEU A 2 -18.28 1.77 5.55
C LEU A 2 -19.80 1.95 5.34
N ARG A 3 -20.63 1.35 6.20
CA ARG A 3 -22.09 1.55 6.16
C ARG A 3 -22.46 3.02 6.34
N ARG A 4 -21.92 3.66 7.39
CA ARG A 4 -22.14 5.09 7.69
C ARG A 4 -21.62 6.00 6.58
N GLN A 5 -20.51 5.66 5.93
CA GLN A 5 -20.01 6.40 4.77
C GLN A 5 -20.98 6.32 3.57
N ARG A 6 -21.54 5.12 3.28
CA ARG A 6 -22.55 4.95 2.23
C ARG A 6 -23.89 5.62 2.56
N GLU A 7 -24.29 5.58 3.83
CA GLU A 7 -25.52 6.19 4.35
C GLU A 7 -25.34 7.69 4.65
N ALA A 8 -24.11 8.23 4.47
CA ALA A 8 -23.73 9.61 4.77
C ALA A 8 -23.98 10.07 6.22
N GLU A 9 -23.85 9.16 7.20
CA GLU A 9 -24.12 9.40 8.62
C GLU A 9 -22.92 9.94 9.42
N GLY A 10 -22.09 10.78 8.81
CA GLY A 10 -20.83 11.25 9.42
C GLY A 10 -20.21 12.42 8.67
N GLN A 11 -19.46 13.23 9.41
CA GLN A 11 -18.96 14.54 8.95
C GLN A 11 -17.62 14.43 8.20
N ALA A 12 -16.73 13.54 8.64
CA ALA A 12 -15.44 13.31 8.04
C ALA A 12 -15.04 11.84 8.18
N TYR A 13 -14.27 11.34 7.20
CA TYR A 13 -13.81 9.96 7.15
C TYR A 13 -12.38 9.94 6.65
N ASN A 14 -11.57 9.03 7.20
CA ASN A 14 -10.28 8.69 6.59
C ASN A 14 -10.55 7.63 5.50
N ALA A 15 -10.28 7.98 4.25
CA ALA A 15 -10.46 7.13 3.09
C ALA A 15 -9.24 7.25 2.19
N GLY A 16 -9.02 6.22 1.38
CA GLY A 16 -8.00 6.17 0.36
C GLY A 16 -8.55 5.57 -0.92
N TRP A 17 -7.83 5.76 -2.00
CA TRP A 17 -8.13 5.14 -3.29
C TRP A 17 -6.87 4.56 -3.89
N VAL A 18 -7.04 3.46 -4.60
CA VAL A 18 -6.00 2.74 -5.32
C VAL A 18 -6.49 2.64 -6.74
N PHE A 19 -5.67 3.04 -7.70
CA PHE A 19 -6.10 3.22 -9.09
C PHE A 19 -6.48 1.89 -9.73
N ASP A 20 -7.65 1.79 -10.37
CA ASP A 20 -7.98 0.57 -11.12
C ASP A 20 -7.28 0.52 -12.48
N TYR A 21 -6.97 1.68 -13.06
CA TYR A 21 -6.29 1.86 -14.35
C TYR A 21 -5.53 3.20 -14.40
N PRO A 22 -4.50 3.33 -15.27
CA PRO A 22 -3.60 4.49 -15.32
C PRO A 22 -4.22 5.73 -16.01
N ASP A 23 -5.37 6.19 -15.53
CA ASP A 23 -6.04 7.40 -16.02
C ASP A 23 -6.50 8.26 -14.84
N ALA A 24 -6.31 9.59 -14.94
CA ALA A 24 -6.75 10.55 -13.93
C ALA A 24 -8.27 10.50 -13.69
N GLN A 25 -9.04 10.14 -14.72
CA GLN A 25 -10.48 9.93 -14.64
C GLN A 25 -10.88 8.94 -13.54
N ASN A 26 -10.05 7.92 -13.25
CA ASN A 26 -10.30 6.95 -12.19
C ASN A 26 -10.34 7.58 -10.78
N ILE A 27 -9.62 8.70 -10.56
CA ILE A 27 -9.68 9.45 -9.29
C ILE A 27 -10.75 10.53 -9.35
N LEU A 28 -10.82 11.27 -10.46
CA LEU A 28 -11.73 12.41 -10.59
C LEU A 28 -13.21 11.99 -10.51
N VAL A 29 -13.54 10.76 -10.92
CA VAL A 29 -14.90 10.17 -10.82
C VAL A 29 -15.43 10.12 -9.39
N LEU A 30 -14.54 10.10 -8.39
CA LEU A 30 -14.85 10.04 -6.96
C LEU A 30 -15.31 11.40 -6.41
N LEU A 31 -15.18 12.46 -7.19
CA LEU A 31 -15.61 13.81 -6.85
C LEU A 31 -16.71 14.32 -7.80
N TYR A 32 -17.07 13.53 -8.81
CA TYR A 32 -18.15 13.86 -9.73
C TYR A 32 -19.52 13.85 -9.02
N GLY A 33 -20.30 14.92 -9.16
CA GLY A 33 -21.52 15.15 -8.40
C GLY A 33 -22.64 14.16 -8.68
N LYS A 34 -22.75 13.65 -9.91
CA LYS A 34 -23.76 12.61 -10.26
C LYS A 34 -23.45 11.25 -9.63
N ASN A 35 -22.22 11.05 -9.16
CA ASN A 35 -21.78 9.83 -8.48
C ASN A 35 -21.86 9.91 -6.95
N ALA A 36 -22.51 10.92 -6.36
CA ALA A 36 -22.63 11.03 -4.92
C ALA A 36 -23.32 9.80 -4.29
N VAL A 37 -22.86 9.38 -3.11
CA VAL A 37 -23.57 8.37 -2.28
C VAL A 37 -25.01 8.83 -1.97
N PRO A 38 -25.99 7.91 -1.92
CA PRO A 38 -25.85 6.45 -1.70
C PRO A 38 -25.67 5.60 -2.97
N SER A 39 -25.91 6.15 -4.17
CA SER A 39 -25.95 5.36 -5.41
C SER A 39 -24.62 5.29 -6.17
N GLY A 40 -23.62 6.08 -5.80
CA GLY A 40 -22.33 6.11 -6.49
C GLY A 40 -21.11 6.11 -5.56
N VAL A 41 -19.95 6.36 -6.16
CA VAL A 41 -18.62 6.25 -5.53
C VAL A 41 -18.11 7.53 -4.87
N ASN A 42 -18.75 8.68 -5.13
CA ASN A 42 -18.39 9.96 -4.52
C ASN A 42 -18.91 10.01 -3.08
N SER A 43 -18.05 9.54 -2.17
CA SER A 43 -18.32 9.51 -0.74
C SER A 43 -18.15 10.87 -0.04
N ALA A 44 -17.47 11.83 -0.67
CA ALA A 44 -17.41 13.21 -0.17
C ALA A 44 -18.74 13.96 -0.37
N ARG A 45 -19.59 13.47 -1.28
CA ARG A 45 -20.82 14.15 -1.73
C ARG A 45 -20.54 15.55 -2.25
N TYR A 46 -19.32 15.77 -2.75
CA TYR A 46 -18.92 17.01 -3.36
C TYR A 46 -19.77 17.25 -4.62
N LYS A 47 -20.20 18.49 -4.81
CA LYS A 47 -21.02 18.93 -5.94
C LYS A 47 -20.56 20.31 -6.36
N SER A 48 -20.07 20.41 -7.59
CA SER A 48 -19.68 21.68 -8.20
C SER A 48 -20.10 21.63 -9.66
N ALA A 49 -20.93 22.59 -10.08
CA ALA A 49 -21.42 22.65 -11.45
C ALA A 49 -20.28 22.86 -12.47
N GLU A 50 -19.25 23.60 -12.06
CA GLU A 50 -18.04 23.81 -12.86
C GLU A 50 -17.25 22.50 -13.00
N PHE A 51 -16.98 21.83 -11.88
CA PHE A 51 -16.30 20.54 -11.89
C PHE A 51 -17.05 19.48 -12.71
N ASP A 52 -18.37 19.38 -12.51
CA ASP A 52 -19.20 18.39 -13.22
C ASP A 52 -19.22 18.64 -14.73
N LYS A 53 -19.20 19.91 -15.17
CA LYS A 53 -19.11 20.26 -16.59
C LYS A 53 -17.76 19.86 -17.18
N LEU A 54 -16.65 20.18 -16.51
CA LEU A 54 -15.32 19.81 -16.95
C LEU A 54 -15.12 18.28 -16.97
N TYR A 55 -15.66 17.59 -15.96
CA TYR A 55 -15.66 16.13 -15.92
C TYR A 55 -16.41 15.53 -17.11
N ASP A 56 -17.58 16.06 -17.45
CA ASP A 56 -18.37 15.62 -18.60
C ASP A 56 -17.63 15.84 -19.94
N GLU A 57 -16.91 16.97 -20.09
CA GLU A 57 -16.04 17.23 -21.25
C GLU A 57 -14.86 16.24 -21.31
N MET A 58 -14.12 16.08 -20.20
CA MET A 58 -13.00 15.15 -20.10
C MET A 58 -13.40 13.72 -20.49
N ASN A 59 -14.60 13.28 -20.08
CA ASN A 59 -15.12 11.95 -20.36
C ASN A 59 -15.46 11.70 -21.84
N GLN A 60 -15.62 12.76 -22.64
CA GLN A 60 -15.92 12.68 -24.07
C GLN A 60 -14.66 12.70 -24.95
N LEU A 61 -13.51 13.09 -24.39
CA LEU A 61 -12.25 13.20 -25.11
C LEU A 61 -11.57 11.83 -25.26
N ASP A 62 -11.20 11.50 -26.48
CA ASP A 62 -10.45 10.28 -26.80
C ASP A 62 -8.97 10.46 -26.47
N GLN A 63 -8.40 9.53 -25.71
CA GLN A 63 -6.99 9.54 -25.35
C GLN A 63 -6.07 8.99 -26.45
N THR A 64 -6.63 8.30 -27.44
CA THR A 64 -5.86 7.74 -28.57
C THR A 64 -5.56 8.78 -29.65
N ASP A 65 -6.38 9.83 -29.73
CA ASP A 65 -6.15 10.98 -30.59
C ASP A 65 -5.23 12.00 -29.89
N PRO A 66 -4.08 12.38 -30.47
CA PRO A 66 -3.12 13.28 -29.81
C PRO A 66 -3.67 14.67 -29.46
N GLU A 67 -4.53 15.24 -30.31
CA GLU A 67 -5.10 16.57 -30.10
C GLU A 67 -6.10 16.53 -28.94
N GLN A 68 -6.97 15.52 -28.94
CA GLN A 68 -7.93 15.32 -27.84
C GLN A 68 -7.23 14.91 -26.54
N ALA A 69 -6.13 14.18 -26.59
CA ALA A 69 -5.34 13.83 -25.42
C ALA A 69 -4.71 15.07 -24.75
N GLU A 70 -4.14 15.99 -25.53
CA GLU A 70 -3.65 17.26 -24.98
C GLU A 70 -4.81 18.11 -24.43
N ARG A 71 -5.96 18.16 -25.12
CA ARG A 71 -7.15 18.83 -24.58
C ARG A 71 -7.61 18.22 -23.26
N LYS A 72 -7.62 16.88 -23.15
CA LYS A 72 -8.01 16.15 -21.92
C LYS A 72 -7.11 16.53 -20.76
N LYS A 73 -5.81 16.64 -21.00
CA LYS A 73 -4.83 17.10 -20.01
C LYS A 73 -5.07 18.53 -19.55
N GLU A 74 -5.39 19.45 -20.46
CA GLU A 74 -5.77 20.83 -20.09
C GLU A 74 -7.02 20.87 -19.21
N VAL A 75 -8.07 20.14 -19.59
CA VAL A 75 -9.32 20.05 -18.82
C VAL A 75 -9.05 19.46 -17.44
N ILE A 76 -8.21 18.43 -17.33
CA ILE A 76 -7.80 17.85 -16.04
C ILE A 76 -7.12 18.92 -15.17
N LEU A 77 -6.22 19.74 -15.74
CA LEU A 77 -5.57 20.82 -14.99
C LEU A 77 -6.56 21.91 -14.54
N GLU A 78 -7.59 22.21 -15.34
CA GLU A 78 -8.68 23.10 -14.94
C GLU A 78 -9.48 22.51 -13.77
N MET A 79 -9.82 21.22 -13.85
CA MET A 79 -10.49 20.50 -12.76
C MET A 79 -9.66 20.53 -11.47
N HIS A 80 -8.33 20.35 -11.58
CA HIS A 80 -7.44 20.45 -10.42
C HIS A 80 -7.53 21.80 -9.74
N LYS A 81 -7.59 22.91 -10.47
CA LYS A 81 -7.74 24.26 -9.88
C LYS A 81 -9.05 24.40 -9.10
N VAL A 82 -10.15 23.86 -9.63
CA VAL A 82 -11.44 23.86 -8.93
C VAL A 82 -11.33 23.08 -7.62
N LEU A 83 -10.69 21.90 -7.65
CA LEU A 83 -10.51 21.07 -6.45
C LEU A 83 -9.55 21.68 -5.42
N GLU A 84 -8.50 22.37 -5.87
CA GLU A 84 -7.58 23.09 -4.99
C GLU A 84 -8.28 24.24 -4.26
N HIS A 85 -9.15 24.95 -4.96
CA HIS A 85 -9.95 26.03 -4.37
C HIS A 85 -11.01 25.49 -3.40
N ASP A 86 -11.78 24.49 -3.83
CA ASP A 86 -12.93 23.99 -3.06
C ASP A 86 -12.53 23.03 -1.92
N CYS A 87 -11.33 22.44 -2.00
CA CYS A 87 -10.72 21.54 -1.03
C CYS A 87 -11.70 20.50 -0.45
N PRO A 88 -12.35 19.65 -1.28
CA PRO A 88 -13.30 18.66 -0.78
C PRO A 88 -12.62 17.54 0.02
N TRP A 89 -11.31 17.35 -0.16
CA TRP A 89 -10.47 16.40 0.58
C TRP A 89 -9.26 17.08 1.18
N ALA A 90 -8.87 16.63 2.38
CA ALA A 90 -7.53 16.84 2.91
C ALA A 90 -6.62 15.70 2.42
N LEU A 91 -5.69 16.00 1.50
CA LEU A 91 -4.72 15.02 1.01
C LEU A 91 -3.66 14.74 2.08
N ILE A 92 -3.55 13.48 2.52
CA ILE A 92 -2.69 13.10 3.65
C ILE A 92 -1.32 12.59 3.16
N TYR A 93 -1.29 11.58 2.30
CA TYR A 93 -0.04 11.01 1.75
C TYR A 93 -0.28 10.21 0.47
N PHE A 94 0.78 10.02 -0.31
CA PHE A 94 0.85 9.00 -1.37
C PHE A 94 1.65 7.80 -0.84
N GLY A 95 1.03 6.62 -0.84
CA GLY A 95 1.66 5.40 -0.32
C GLY A 95 2.81 4.92 -1.20
N LYS A 96 3.87 4.40 -0.58
CA LYS A 96 4.93 3.65 -1.27
C LYS A 96 4.91 2.20 -0.80
N THR A 97 4.93 1.28 -1.75
CA THR A 97 4.96 -0.15 -1.47
C THR A 97 6.40 -0.66 -1.63
N TYR A 98 6.88 -1.39 -0.64
CA TYR A 98 8.15 -2.10 -0.69
C TYR A 98 7.89 -3.59 -0.63
N LEU A 99 8.56 -4.36 -1.48
CA LEU A 99 8.45 -5.80 -1.51
C LEU A 99 9.82 -6.42 -1.22
N LEU A 100 9.86 -7.25 -0.19
CA LEU A 100 11.03 -8.05 0.16
C LEU A 100 10.75 -9.50 -0.23
N THR A 101 11.60 -10.04 -1.11
CA THR A 101 11.51 -11.43 -1.56
C THR A 101 12.83 -12.15 -1.31
N HIS A 102 12.75 -13.46 -1.13
CA HIS A 102 13.95 -14.30 -1.14
C HIS A 102 14.47 -14.48 -2.57
N ASP A 103 15.76 -14.78 -2.71
CA ASP A 103 16.40 -14.99 -4.02
C ASP A 103 15.83 -16.17 -4.80
N TRP A 104 15.25 -17.15 -4.10
CA TRP A 104 14.55 -18.29 -4.74
C TRP A 104 13.15 -17.93 -5.25
N PHE A 105 12.70 -16.70 -5.08
CA PHE A 105 11.45 -16.20 -5.63
C PHE A 105 11.74 -15.45 -6.93
N ALA A 106 10.99 -15.74 -7.98
CA ALA A 106 11.14 -15.03 -9.25
C ALA A 106 10.97 -13.52 -9.05
N PRO A 107 11.66 -12.69 -9.87
CA PRO A 107 11.57 -11.24 -9.76
C PRO A 107 10.10 -10.83 -9.72
N PRO A 108 9.63 -10.22 -8.62
CA PRO A 108 8.26 -9.80 -8.57
C PRO A 108 8.04 -8.74 -9.64
N MET A 109 6.97 -8.88 -10.40
CA MET A 109 6.51 -7.85 -11.33
C MET A 109 5.29 -7.19 -10.71
N PRO A 110 5.49 -6.29 -9.71
CA PRO A 110 4.38 -5.65 -9.02
C PRO A 110 3.54 -4.85 -10.01
N ASN A 111 2.23 -4.84 -9.77
CA ASN A 111 1.31 -3.97 -10.49
C ASN A 111 1.16 -2.68 -9.68
N ASP A 112 1.43 -1.54 -10.32
CA ASP A 112 1.36 -0.22 -9.69
C ASP A 112 -0.08 0.26 -9.41
N PHE A 113 -1.08 -0.37 -10.05
CA PHE A 113 -2.47 0.04 -10.02
C PHE A 113 -3.30 -0.92 -9.16
N ALA A 114 -3.19 -2.23 -9.35
CA ALA A 114 -3.97 -3.21 -8.59
C ALA A 114 -3.13 -3.98 -7.56
N TYR A 115 -3.74 -4.35 -6.42
CA TYR A 115 -3.17 -5.27 -5.43
C TYR A 115 -3.09 -6.74 -5.91
N ASN A 116 -2.99 -6.97 -7.22
CA ASN A 116 -2.79 -8.30 -7.73
C ASN A 116 -1.29 -8.61 -7.81
N LEU A 117 -0.84 -9.45 -6.89
CA LEU A 117 0.53 -9.92 -6.85
C LEU A 117 0.69 -11.30 -7.49
N ILE A 118 -0.38 -12.04 -7.78
CA ILE A 118 -0.27 -13.49 -8.06
C ILE A 118 0.37 -13.80 -9.43
N LYS A 119 0.28 -12.86 -10.37
CA LYS A 119 0.83 -13.06 -11.73
C LYS A 119 2.35 -12.96 -11.71
N TYR A 120 3.01 -13.86 -12.44
CA TYR A 120 4.48 -13.96 -12.51
C TYR A 120 5.16 -14.38 -11.21
N HIS A 121 4.42 -15.00 -10.29
CA HIS A 121 5.00 -15.67 -9.13
C HIS A 121 5.54 -17.05 -9.51
N ALA A 122 6.84 -17.25 -9.33
CA ALA A 122 7.47 -18.56 -9.38
C ALA A 122 8.45 -18.70 -8.23
N SER A 123 8.65 -19.93 -7.74
CA SER A 123 9.61 -20.24 -6.69
C SER A 123 10.46 -21.42 -7.13
N ASP A 124 11.78 -21.26 -7.06
CA ASP A 124 12.71 -22.35 -7.24
C ASP A 124 12.73 -23.20 -5.97
N SER A 125 12.14 -24.39 -6.06
CA SER A 125 12.04 -25.30 -4.92
C SER A 125 13.38 -25.89 -4.51
N ASN A 126 14.33 -26.02 -5.44
CA ASN A 126 15.65 -26.59 -5.16
C ASN A 126 16.52 -25.58 -4.39
N VAL A 127 16.57 -24.33 -4.86
CA VAL A 127 17.29 -23.25 -4.16
C VAL A 127 16.68 -23.03 -2.78
N ARG A 128 15.34 -23.01 -2.69
CA ARG A 128 14.63 -22.89 -1.41
C ARG A 128 14.98 -24.03 -0.45
N ALA A 129 15.04 -25.27 -0.92
CA ALA A 129 15.39 -26.41 -0.08
C ALA A 129 16.83 -26.33 0.43
N ALA A 130 17.78 -25.99 -0.45
CA ALA A 130 19.20 -25.85 -0.09
C ALA A 130 19.43 -24.75 0.96
N GLN A 131 18.86 -23.55 0.76
CA GLN A 131 18.98 -22.47 1.74
C GLN A 131 18.22 -22.78 3.04
N ALA A 132 17.10 -23.51 2.98
CA ALA A 132 16.41 -23.96 4.18
C ALA A 132 17.22 -24.96 5.01
N GLU A 133 18.04 -25.82 4.39
CA GLU A 133 18.97 -26.68 5.12
C GLU A 133 20.06 -25.89 5.86
N GLU A 134 20.65 -24.89 5.20
CA GLU A 134 21.61 -23.98 5.84
C GLU A 134 21.00 -23.29 7.06
N TRP A 135 19.79 -22.75 6.94
CA TRP A 135 19.13 -22.02 8.04
C TRP A 135 18.64 -22.92 9.16
N ARG A 136 18.42 -24.20 8.88
CA ARG A 136 18.11 -25.22 9.90
C ARG A 136 19.33 -25.62 10.70
N GLU A 137 20.53 -25.25 10.30
CA GLU A 137 21.74 -25.54 11.07
C GLU A 137 21.67 -24.83 12.43
N VAL A 138 21.30 -25.60 13.46
CA VAL A 138 21.31 -25.14 14.83
C VAL A 138 22.77 -25.01 15.26
N LYS A 139 23.30 -23.78 15.23
CA LYS A 139 24.65 -23.50 15.72
C LYS A 139 24.68 -23.73 17.24
N PRO A 140 25.41 -24.74 17.76
CA PRO A 140 25.39 -25.07 19.18
C PRO A 140 26.15 -24.05 20.04
N ILE A 141 26.81 -23.06 19.42
CA ILE A 141 27.67 -22.07 20.08
C ILE A 141 26.98 -21.38 21.27
N PRO A 142 25.74 -20.86 21.17
CA PRO A 142 25.08 -20.24 22.33
C PRO A 142 24.88 -21.22 23.49
N MET A 143 24.55 -22.49 23.19
CA MET A 143 24.37 -23.53 24.21
C MET A 143 25.69 -23.96 24.85
N ILE A 144 26.77 -24.03 24.06
CA ILE A 144 28.12 -24.31 24.57
C ILE A 144 28.59 -23.19 25.49
N ILE A 145 28.43 -21.93 25.09
CA ILE A 145 28.77 -20.76 25.92
C ILE A 145 27.98 -20.79 27.23
N LEU A 146 26.67 -21.04 27.16
CA LEU A 146 25.82 -21.17 28.34
C LEU A 146 26.30 -22.29 29.26
N GLY A 147 26.67 -23.45 28.72
CA GLY A 147 27.23 -24.57 29.48
C GLY A 147 28.53 -24.21 30.20
N ILE A 148 29.46 -23.53 29.53
CA ILE A 148 30.72 -23.06 30.13
C ILE A 148 30.46 -22.05 31.25
N LEU A 149 29.55 -21.09 31.03
CA LEU A 149 29.18 -20.11 32.06
C LEU A 149 28.57 -20.77 33.30
N MET A 150 27.70 -21.76 33.11
CA MET A 150 27.13 -22.53 34.23
C MET A 150 28.20 -23.31 34.99
N LEU A 151 29.15 -23.93 34.30
CA LEU A 151 30.27 -24.64 34.95
C LEU A 151 31.19 -23.70 35.71
N LEU A 152 31.53 -22.53 35.15
CA LEU A 152 32.32 -21.50 35.83
C LEU A 152 31.60 -20.97 37.07
N PHE A 153 30.31 -20.66 36.94
CA PHE A 153 29.50 -20.19 38.06
C PHE A 153 29.39 -21.25 39.17
N GLY A 154 29.14 -22.51 38.80
CA GLY A 154 29.12 -23.63 39.73
C GLY A 154 30.47 -23.84 40.41
N GLY A 155 31.58 -23.78 39.66
CA GLY A 155 32.93 -23.87 40.21
C GLY A 155 33.27 -22.74 41.17
N LEU A 156 32.94 -21.49 40.84
CA LEU A 156 33.10 -20.34 41.73
C LEU A 156 32.24 -20.47 42.98
N PHE A 157 31.01 -20.98 42.86
CA PHE A 157 30.14 -21.23 43.99
C PHE A 157 30.72 -22.29 44.93
N VAL A 158 31.15 -23.44 44.40
CA VAL A 158 31.78 -24.51 45.19
C VAL A 158 33.07 -24.03 45.84
N ALA A 159 33.95 -23.34 45.11
CA ALA A 159 35.16 -22.76 45.66
C ALA A 159 34.86 -21.79 46.81
N LYS A 160 33.85 -20.92 46.63
CA LYS A 160 33.38 -20.01 47.68
C LYS A 160 32.89 -20.76 48.92
N VAL A 161 32.11 -21.83 48.76
CA VAL A 161 31.61 -22.68 49.88
C VAL A 161 32.77 -23.36 50.61
N LEU A 162 33.74 -23.94 49.89
CA LEU A 162 34.90 -24.61 50.48
C LEU A 162 35.87 -23.65 51.19
N MET A 163 35.89 -22.37 50.78
CA MET A 163 36.70 -21.32 51.39
C MET A 163 36.01 -20.61 52.56
N GLN A 164 34.78 -20.99 52.94
CA GLN A 164 34.15 -20.44 54.14
C GLN A 164 34.81 -21.03 55.40
N PRO A 165 35.23 -20.18 56.35
CA PRO A 165 35.84 -20.60 57.61
C PRO A 165 34.85 -21.31 58.56
#